data_AF-A0A4E0QZ40-F1
#
_entry.id   AF-A0A4E0QZ40-F1
#
_cell.length_a   1.000
_cell.length_b   1.000
_cell.length_c   1.000
_cell.angle_alpha   90.00
_cell.angle_beta   90.00
_cell.angle_gamma   90.00
#
_symmetry.space_group_name_H-M   'P 1'
#
loop_
_entity.id
_entity.type
_entity.pdbx_description
1 polymer ?
#
loop_
_entity_poly.entity_id
_entity_poly.type
_entity_poly.pdbx_seq_one_letter_code
_entity_poly.pdbx_strand_id
1 'polypeptide(L)'
;MWFCLCCSYFRARYSLIKKDKGLRRNYTKRRQNDQELKRVRLLDQQTKEARADRKRSKRLKEEEKRQRKLENERKSEIVIPLKNPSKIKRMKRSQLRTIVKR
;
A
#
# COMPACT_ATOMS: atom_id res chain seq x y z
N MET A 1 -47.84 -4.47 -50.03
CA MET A 1 -48.51 -4.28 -48.71
C MET A 1 -48.40 -5.52 -47.81
N TRP A 2 -47.26 -6.21 -47.78
CA TRP A 2 -47.05 -7.49 -47.07
C TRP A 2 -45.85 -7.49 -46.12
N PHE A 3 -45.30 -6.32 -45.78
CA PHE A 3 -44.14 -6.20 -44.88
C PHE A 3 -44.47 -5.79 -43.44
N CYS A 4 -45.74 -5.45 -43.14
CA CYS A 4 -46.10 -4.92 -41.82
C CYS A 4 -46.61 -5.98 -40.82
N LEU A 5 -47.13 -7.12 -41.30
CA LEU A 5 -47.70 -8.16 -40.44
C LEU A 5 -46.63 -8.92 -39.63
N CYS A 6 -45.45 -9.17 -40.20
CA CYS A 6 -44.39 -9.93 -39.52
C CYS A 6 -43.77 -9.16 -38.34
N CYS A 7 -43.66 -7.82 -38.44
CA CYS A 7 -43.14 -6.97 -37.37
C CYS A 7 -44.09 -6.89 -36.16
N SER A 8 -45.41 -6.84 -36.43
CA SER A 8 -46.43 -6.88 -35.37
C SER A 8 -46.45 -8.21 -34.62
N TYR A 9 -46.30 -9.32 -35.34
CA TYR A 9 -46.29 -10.68 -34.79
C TYR A 9 -45.10 -10.91 -33.85
N PHE A 10 -43.92 -10.39 -34.21
CA PHE A 10 -42.73 -10.50 -33.37
C PHE A 10 -42.88 -9.68 -32.08
N ARG A 11 -43.36 -8.43 -32.15
CA ARG A 11 -43.58 -7.57 -30.97
C ARG A 11 -44.55 -8.19 -29.95
N ALA A 12 -45.62 -8.84 -30.43
CA ALA A 12 -46.59 -9.53 -29.59
C ALA A 12 -46.01 -10.79 -28.90
N ARG A 13 -45.08 -11.50 -29.54
CA ARG A 13 -44.39 -12.66 -28.95
C ARG A 13 -43.52 -12.30 -27.75
N TYR A 14 -42.81 -11.17 -27.78
CA TYR A 14 -41.95 -10.75 -26.66
C TYR A 14 -42.72 -10.18 -25.47
N SER A 15 -43.89 -9.57 -25.69
CA SER A 15 -44.74 -9.06 -24.60
C SER A 15 -45.49 -10.17 -23.84
N LEU A 16 -45.60 -11.38 -24.43
CA LEU A 16 -46.17 -12.57 -23.79
C LEU A 16 -45.19 -13.26 -22.82
N ILE A 17 -43.90 -12.97 -22.92
CA ILE A 17 -42.90 -13.48 -21.97
C ILE A 17 -43.04 -12.71 -20.66
N LYS A 18 -43.93 -13.19 -19.78
CA LYS A 18 -44.01 -12.71 -18.40
C LYS A 18 -42.68 -13.04 -17.71
N LYS A 19 -41.87 -12.01 -17.47
CA LYS A 19 -40.71 -12.14 -16.58
C LYS A 19 -41.26 -12.44 -15.19
N ASP A 20 -40.95 -13.61 -14.67
CA ASP A 20 -41.27 -13.90 -13.28
C ASP A 20 -40.60 -12.85 -12.40
N LYS A 21 -41.40 -12.22 -11.54
CA LYS A 21 -40.88 -11.33 -10.50
C LYS A 21 -40.12 -12.25 -9.56
N GLY A 22 -38.80 -12.35 -9.72
CA GLY A 22 -37.96 -13.25 -8.92
C GLY A 22 -38.29 -13.14 -7.43
N LEU A 23 -38.21 -14.27 -6.72
CA LEU A 23 -38.70 -14.40 -5.34
C LEU A 23 -38.20 -13.23 -4.49
N ARG A 24 -39.14 -12.36 -4.08
CA ARG A 24 -38.82 -11.15 -3.31
C ARG A 24 -38.22 -11.61 -1.98
N ARG A 25 -36.91 -11.36 -1.80
CA ARG A 25 -36.22 -11.73 -0.56
C ARG A 25 -36.93 -11.10 0.64
N ASN A 26 -37.13 -11.90 1.70
CA ASN A 26 -37.69 -11.41 2.95
C ASN A 26 -36.89 -10.20 3.46
N TYR A 27 -37.60 -9.17 3.94
CA TYR A 27 -36.99 -7.91 4.39
C TYR A 27 -35.88 -8.13 5.44
N THR A 28 -36.11 -9.07 6.36
CA THR A 28 -35.17 -9.48 7.41
C THR A 28 -33.85 -10.00 6.82
N LYS A 29 -33.91 -10.93 5.87
CA LYS A 29 -32.73 -11.48 5.17
C LYS A 29 -31.97 -10.39 4.42
N ARG A 30 -32.67 -9.45 3.78
CA ARG A 30 -32.01 -8.31 3.12
C ARG A 30 -31.25 -7.44 4.13
N ARG A 31 -31.86 -7.11 5.27
CA ARG A 31 -31.21 -6.31 6.31
C ARG A 31 -29.99 -7.00 6.92
N GLN A 32 -30.04 -8.31 7.11
CA GLN A 32 -28.89 -9.11 7.56
C GLN A 32 -27.74 -9.03 6.56
N ASN A 33 -28.01 -9.28 5.27
CA ASN A 33 -27.00 -9.17 4.22
C ASN A 33 -26.39 -7.76 4.14
N ASP A 34 -27.22 -6.71 4.25
CA ASP A 34 -26.73 -5.33 4.23
C ASP A 34 -25.81 -5.03 5.43
N GLN A 35 -26.11 -5.58 6.61
CA GLN A 35 -25.27 -5.45 7.80
C GLN A 35 -23.95 -6.21 7.64
N GLU A 36 -23.99 -7.43 7.12
CA GLU A 36 -22.80 -8.24 6.85
C GLU A 36 -21.88 -7.55 5.83
N LEU A 37 -22.44 -7.05 4.73
CA LEU A 37 -21.68 -6.30 3.73
C LEU A 37 -21.01 -5.05 4.33
N LYS A 38 -21.71 -4.32 5.20
CA LYS A 38 -21.13 -3.18 5.91
C LYS A 38 -19.97 -3.59 6.82
N ARG A 39 -20.12 -4.68 7.57
CA ARG A 39 -19.06 -5.23 8.43
C ARG A 39 -17.83 -5.62 7.62
N VAL A 40 -18.01 -6.37 6.53
CA VAL A 40 -16.91 -6.81 5.66
C VAL A 40 -16.18 -5.62 5.04
N ARG A 41 -16.91 -4.60 4.55
CA ARG A 41 -16.30 -3.38 3.99
C ARG A 41 -15.46 -2.63 5.02
N LEU A 42 -15.95 -2.52 6.25
CA LEU A 42 -15.22 -1.86 7.33
C LEU A 42 -13.94 -2.62 7.68
N LEU A 43 -13.99 -3.95 7.76
CA LEU A 43 -12.80 -4.78 8.00
C LEU A 43 -11.78 -4.68 6.86
N ASP A 44 -12.23 -4.65 5.61
CA ASP A 44 -11.35 -4.48 4.44
C ASP A 44 -10.68 -3.09 4.45
N GLN A 45 -11.42 -2.04 4.79
CA GLN A 45 -10.87 -0.68 4.96
C GLN A 45 -9.80 -0.64 6.05
N GLN A 46 -10.10 -1.16 7.25
CA GLN A 46 -9.14 -1.22 8.36
C GLN A 46 -7.87 -1.99 7.99
N THR A 47 -8.01 -3.09 7.24
CA THR A 47 -6.87 -3.90 6.79
C THR A 47 -5.98 -3.13 5.80
N LYS A 48 -6.60 -2.38 4.87
CA LYS A 48 -5.88 -1.54 3.90
C LYS A 48 -5.16 -0.39 4.57
N GLU A 49 -5.81 0.28 5.52
CA GLU A 49 -5.24 1.37 6.31
C GLU A 49 -4.04 0.89 7.11
N ALA A 50 -4.19 -0.20 7.88
CA ALA A 50 -3.09 -0.79 8.65
C ALA A 50 -1.89 -1.18 7.75
N ARG A 51 -2.15 -1.71 6.55
CA ARG A 51 -1.10 -2.02 5.57
C ARG A 51 -0.42 -0.75 5.04
N ALA A 52 -1.18 0.31 4.78
CA ALA A 52 -0.63 1.59 4.32
C ALA A 52 0.24 2.23 5.40
N ASP A 53 -0.19 2.23 6.66
CA ASP A 53 0.55 2.81 7.78
C ASP A 53 1.86 2.06 8.06
N ARG A 54 1.85 0.73 7.97
CA ARG A 54 3.07 -0.08 8.03
C ARG A 54 4.05 0.27 6.92
N LYS A 55 3.57 0.50 5.68
CA LYS A 55 4.43 0.92 4.57
C LYS A 55 4.98 2.34 4.77
N ARG A 56 4.15 3.29 5.22
CA ARG A 56 4.56 4.68 5.50
C ARG A 56 5.63 4.73 6.59
N SER A 57 5.39 4.06 7.71
CA SER A 57 6.36 3.99 8.82
C SER A 57 7.69 3.33 8.40
N LYS A 58 7.65 2.30 7.56
CA LYS A 58 8.88 1.69 7.01
C LYS A 58 9.66 2.68 6.13
N ARG A 59 8.98 3.42 5.24
CA ARG A 59 9.60 4.44 4.39
C ARG A 59 10.26 5.55 5.21
N LEU A 60 9.54 6.09 6.20
CA LEU A 60 10.08 7.13 7.08
C LEU A 60 11.34 6.65 7.82
N LYS A 61 11.34 5.40 8.32
CA LYS A 61 12.52 4.80 8.96
C LYS A 61 13.69 4.64 7.99
N GLU A 62 13.43 4.25 6.75
CA GLU A 62 14.46 4.11 5.72
C GLU A 62 15.05 5.47 5.30
N GLU A 63 14.20 6.49 5.17
CA GLU A 63 14.60 7.87 4.88
C GLU A 63 15.45 8.44 6.00
N GLU A 64 15.02 8.29 7.26
CA GLU A 64 15.78 8.71 8.43
C GLU A 64 17.13 7.98 8.51
N LYS A 65 17.15 6.67 8.29
CA LYS A 65 18.40 5.89 8.25
C LYS A 65 19.33 6.37 7.15
N ARG A 66 18.79 6.72 5.97
CA ARG A 66 19.56 7.26 4.85
C ARG A 66 20.14 8.63 5.19
N GLN A 67 19.35 9.52 5.81
CA GLN A 67 19.81 10.83 6.27
C GLN A 67 20.94 10.69 7.29
N ARG A 68 20.77 9.84 8.32
CA ARG A 68 21.81 9.54 9.31
C ARG A 68 23.07 8.99 8.66
N LYS A 69 22.95 8.14 7.63
CA LYS A 69 24.10 7.62 6.89
C LYS A 69 24.85 8.75 6.15
N LEU A 70 24.13 9.62 5.45
CA LEU A 70 24.71 10.78 4.75
C LEU A 70 25.39 11.75 5.75
N GLU A 71 24.78 11.99 6.90
CA GLU A 71 25.40 12.80 7.97
C GLU A 71 26.65 12.14 8.54
N ASN A 72 26.61 10.82 8.75
CA ASN A 72 27.78 10.08 9.21
C ASN A 72 28.90 10.07 8.17
N GLU A 73 28.57 10.00 6.87
CA GLU A 73 29.52 10.13 5.77
C GLU A 73 30.17 11.52 5.80
N ARG A 74 29.37 12.60 5.84
CA ARG A 74 29.89 13.98 5.99
C ARG A 74 30.75 14.17 7.23
N LYS A 75 30.34 13.60 8.38
CA LYS A 75 31.11 13.66 9.63
C LYS A 75 32.40 12.82 9.56
N SER A 76 32.37 11.71 8.84
CA SER A 76 33.56 10.87 8.61
C SER A 76 34.53 11.50 7.62
N GLU A 77 34.03 12.30 6.69
CA GLU A 77 34.83 13.13 5.79
C GLU A 77 35.54 14.25 6.54
N ILE A 78 35.00 14.71 7.69
CA ILE A 78 35.71 15.60 8.61
C ILE A 78 36.85 14.82 9.28
N VAL A 79 38.00 14.81 8.61
CA VAL A 79 39.22 14.17 9.10
C VAL A 79 39.81 15.01 10.24
N ILE A 80 40.18 14.36 11.34
CA ILE A 80 41.03 14.98 12.37
C ILE A 80 42.49 14.86 11.88
N PRO A 81 43.16 15.97 11.51
CA PRO A 81 44.54 15.91 11.06
C PRO A 81 45.46 15.44 12.21
N LEU A 82 46.12 14.31 12.02
CA LEU A 82 47.15 13.77 12.91
C LEU A 82 48.50 14.40 12.58
N LYS A 83 48.75 15.61 13.10
CA LYS A 83 50.00 16.35 12.87
C LYS A 83 51.23 15.73 13.56
N ASN A 84 51.03 15.06 14.70
CA ASN A 84 52.12 14.58 15.54
C ASN A 84 52.34 13.06 15.41
N PRO A 85 53.56 12.61 15.03
CA PRO A 85 53.85 11.18 14.82
C PRO A 85 53.89 10.37 16.13
N SER A 86 54.14 11.03 17.27
CA SER A 86 54.08 10.40 18.60
C SER A 86 52.68 9.92 18.97
N LYS A 87 51.64 10.54 18.40
CA LYS A 87 50.23 10.18 18.65
C LYS A 87 49.89 8.84 18.01
N ILE A 88 50.38 8.57 16.80
CA ILE A 88 50.22 7.29 16.08
C ILE A 88 50.86 6.14 16.88
N LYS A 89 52.06 6.36 17.42
CA LYS A 89 52.78 5.34 18.21
C LYS A 89 52.08 4.97 19.53
N ARG A 90 51.26 5.87 20.08
CA ARG A 90 50.52 5.67 21.34
C ARG A 90 49.10 5.12 21.14
N MET A 91 48.62 5.05 19.91
CA MET A 91 47.26 4.59 19.60
C MET A 91 47.16 3.07 19.70
N LYS A 92 45.94 2.58 20.00
CA LYS A 92 45.64 1.15 20.00
C LYS A 92 45.65 0.59 18.57
N ARG A 93 46.04 -0.69 18.43
CA ARG A 93 46.13 -1.39 17.14
C ARG A 93 44.82 -1.40 16.34
N SER A 94 43.67 -1.30 17.02
CA SER A 94 42.34 -1.17 16.39
C SER A 94 42.10 0.21 15.75
N GLN A 95 42.57 1.29 16.38
CA GLN A 95 42.39 2.66 15.88
C GLN A 95 43.29 2.97 14.69
N LEU A 96 44.47 2.34 14.63
CA LEU A 96 45.40 2.46 13.50
C LEU A 96 44.80 1.94 12.18
N ARG A 97 43.87 0.98 12.23
CA ARG A 97 43.22 0.40 11.04
C ARG A 97 42.28 1.37 10.33
N THR A 98 41.86 2.44 11.00
CA THR A 98 40.92 3.43 10.48
C THR A 98 41.64 4.65 9.89
N ILE A 99 42.95 4.80 10.10
CA ILE A 99 43.74 5.93 9.59
C ILE A 99 44.01 5.70 8.10
N VAL A 100 43.51 6.58 7.24
CA VAL A 100 43.78 6.60 5.80
C VAL A 100 44.74 7.74 5.50
N LYS A 101 45.81 7.48 4.72
CA LYS A 101 46.62 8.56 4.14
C LYS A 101 45.77 9.24 3.05
N ARG A 102 45.47 10.52 3.23
CA ARG A 102 44.87 11.38 2.21
C ARG A 102 45.83 12.50 1.87
#